data_AF-A0A9D8IDN3-F1
#
_entry.id   AF-A0A9D8IDN3-F1
#
_cell.length_a   1.000
_cell.length_b   1.000
_cell.length_c   1.000
_cell.angle_alpha   90.00
_cell.angle_beta   90.00
_cell.angle_gamma   90.00
#
_symmetry.space_group_name_H-M   'P 1'
#
loop_
_entity.id
_entity.type
_entity.pdbx_description
1 polymer ?
#
loop_
_entity_poly.entity_id
_entity_poly.type
_entity_poly.pdbx_seq_one_letter_code
_entity_poly.pdbx_strand_id
1 'polypeptide(L)'
;MLRFVIIFAIGYLIYLSLKNSLKGKQKRQHAKNSNAEQEKDTFTTNLVKEISYVFYSATKDNSTCDVCRELDGKHFLPNHEIHHSIKPPHSTCKNPAGCRCSLVYVTEDDEQSQKIELILKKYGGTCNKSTLEKELKR
;
A
#
# COMPACT_ATOMS: atom_id res chain seq x y z
N MET A 1 -41.42 46.46 15.37
CA MET A 1 -41.47 45.62 14.17
C MET A 1 -40.11 45.56 13.44
N LEU A 2 -39.51 46.69 13.03
CA LEU A 2 -38.24 46.71 12.26
C LEU A 2 -37.04 46.02 12.96
N ARG A 3 -36.95 46.15 14.30
CA ARG A 3 -35.85 45.56 15.10
C ARG A 3 -35.82 44.03 15.07
N PHE A 4 -37.00 43.38 15.00
CA PHE A 4 -37.07 41.93 14.91
C PHE A 4 -36.67 41.42 13.53
N VAL A 5 -37.07 42.13 12.46
CA VAL A 5 -36.67 41.81 11.07
C VAL A 5 -35.15 41.85 10.91
N ILE A 6 -34.49 42.83 11.54
CA ILE A 6 -33.03 42.95 11.52
C ILE A 6 -32.36 41.75 12.22
N ILE A 7 -32.89 41.32 13.37
CA ILE A 7 -32.34 40.17 14.11
C ILE A 7 -32.48 38.88 13.29
N PHE A 8 -33.64 38.66 12.65
CA PHE A 8 -33.84 37.50 11.77
C PHE A 8 -32.94 37.55 10.53
N ALA A 9 -32.73 38.74 9.94
CA ALA A 9 -31.82 38.89 8.81
C ALA A 9 -30.37 38.56 9.18
N ILE A 10 -29.90 39.04 10.34
CA ILE A 10 -28.55 38.74 10.84
C ILE A 10 -28.40 37.24 11.16
N GLY A 11 -29.39 36.65 11.83
CA GLY A 11 -29.40 35.21 12.13
C GLY A 11 -29.38 34.35 10.86
N TYR A 12 -30.13 34.77 9.84
CA TYR A 12 -30.16 34.09 8.53
C TYR A 12 -28.83 34.21 7.77
N LEU A 13 -28.17 35.37 7.84
CA LEU A 13 -26.83 35.55 7.27
C LEU A 13 -25.78 34.68 7.96
N ILE A 14 -25.80 34.59 9.30
CA ILE A 14 -24.89 33.72 10.06
C ILE A 14 -25.15 32.24 9.72
N TYR A 15 -26.41 31.84 9.62
CA TYR A 15 -26.79 30.48 9.19
C TYR A 15 -26.28 30.15 7.78
N LEU A 16 -26.41 31.08 6.83
CA LEU A 16 -25.87 30.92 5.47
C LEU A 16 -24.34 30.82 5.47
N SER A 17 -23.63 31.63 6.26
CA SER A 17 -22.18 31.56 6.40
C SER A 17 -21.71 30.23 6.98
N LEU A 18 -22.38 29.70 8.01
CA LEU A 18 -22.07 28.38 8.59
C LEU A 18 -22.38 27.23 7.62
N LYS A 19 -23.52 27.30 6.91
CA LYS A 19 -23.91 26.30 5.91
C LYS A 19 -22.94 26.26 4.72
N ASN A 20 -22.46 27.41 4.28
CA ASN A 20 -21.45 27.50 3.21
C ASN A 20 -20.04 27.12 3.70
N SER A 21 -19.72 27.32 4.99
CA SER A 21 -18.45 26.89 5.59
C SER A 21 -18.34 25.36 5.67
N LEU A 22 -19.43 24.64 5.98
CA LEU A 22 -19.46 23.18 6.01
C LEU A 22 -19.41 22.52 4.61
N LYS A 23 -19.84 23.23 3.55
CA LYS A 23 -19.71 22.77 2.15
C LYS A 23 -18.44 23.26 1.44
N GLY A 24 -17.61 24.05 2.13
CA GLY A 24 -16.49 24.81 1.54
C GLY A 24 -15.08 24.25 1.80
N LYS A 25 -14.91 23.02 2.31
CA LYS A 25 -13.59 22.35 2.38
C LYS A 25 -13.17 21.66 1.06
N GLN A 26 -13.67 22.13 -0.07
CA GLN A 26 -13.11 21.89 -1.39
C GLN A 26 -12.88 23.23 -2.09
N LYS A 27 -11.64 23.44 -2.54
CA LYS A 27 -11.14 24.53 -3.41
C LYS A 27 -10.95 25.92 -2.76
N ARG A 28 -9.71 26.20 -2.37
CA ARG A 28 -8.77 27.15 -3.04
C ARG A 28 -7.75 27.73 -2.05
N GLN A 29 -6.48 27.38 -2.25
CA GLN A 29 -5.37 28.33 -2.16
C GLN A 29 -4.42 28.07 -3.33
N HIS A 30 -4.60 28.86 -4.40
CA HIS A 30 -3.53 29.34 -5.29
C HIS A 30 -3.03 30.65 -4.65
N ALA A 31 -1.79 31.12 -4.71
CA ALA A 31 -0.59 30.82 -5.48
C ALA A 31 0.60 31.63 -4.89
N LYS A 32 1.85 31.19 -5.05
CA LYS A 32 2.88 31.91 -5.83
C LYS A 32 4.26 31.19 -5.87
N ASN A 33 4.76 31.10 -7.11
CA ASN A 33 6.16 31.22 -7.56
C ASN A 33 7.12 30.02 -7.61
N SER A 34 7.72 29.97 -8.82
CA SER A 34 9.04 29.50 -9.25
C SER A 34 9.31 28.00 -9.43
N ASN A 35 9.24 27.60 -10.70
CA ASN A 35 10.20 26.77 -11.45
C ASN A 35 11.02 25.74 -10.67
N ALA A 36 10.64 24.47 -10.78
CA ALA A 36 11.57 23.35 -10.97
C ALA A 36 10.75 22.13 -11.41
N GLU A 37 11.18 21.49 -12.49
CA GLU A 37 10.66 20.22 -13.00
C GLU A 37 10.65 19.16 -11.89
N GLN A 38 9.45 18.71 -11.52
CA GLN A 38 9.24 17.38 -10.95
C GLN A 38 7.94 16.85 -11.51
N GLU A 39 8.07 15.93 -12.47
CA GLU A 39 7.02 15.05 -12.96
C GLU A 39 6.51 14.23 -11.77
N LYS A 40 5.56 14.81 -11.04
CA LYS A 40 4.91 14.19 -9.90
C LYS A 40 3.75 13.39 -10.44
N ASP A 41 4.06 12.13 -10.72
CA ASP A 41 3.10 11.12 -11.13
C ASP A 41 1.90 11.18 -10.17
N THR A 42 0.73 11.47 -10.75
CA THR A 42 -0.49 11.73 -10.01
C THR A 42 -1.02 10.37 -9.55
N PHE A 43 -0.52 9.90 -8.42
CA PHE A 43 -1.00 8.69 -7.76
C PHE A 43 -2.47 8.88 -7.38
N THR A 44 -3.34 8.36 -8.24
CA THR A 44 -4.79 8.28 -8.09
C THR A 44 -5.12 7.61 -6.75
N THR A 45 -5.55 8.40 -5.78
CA THR A 45 -5.66 8.01 -4.36
C THR A 45 -6.92 7.20 -4.02
N ASN A 46 -7.54 6.50 -5.00
CA ASN A 46 -8.79 5.76 -4.80
C ASN A 46 -8.87 4.40 -5.53
N LEU A 47 -7.73 3.77 -5.84
CA LEU A 47 -7.70 2.41 -6.37
C LEU A 47 -6.48 1.67 -5.81
N VAL A 48 -6.34 1.67 -4.48
CA VAL A 48 -5.42 0.73 -3.83
C VAL A 48 -6.11 -0.62 -3.92
N LYS A 49 -5.77 -1.38 -4.97
CA LYS A 49 -6.23 -2.77 -5.13
C LYS A 49 -5.79 -3.57 -3.91
N GLU A 50 -6.67 -4.43 -3.39
CA GLU A 50 -6.35 -5.26 -2.24
C GLU A 50 -5.18 -6.19 -2.58
N ILE A 51 -4.26 -6.33 -1.63
CA ILE A 51 -3.08 -7.18 -1.76
C ILE A 51 -3.52 -8.58 -1.38
N SER A 52 -3.37 -9.53 -2.29
CA SER A 52 -3.75 -10.93 -2.08
C SER A 52 -2.64 -11.70 -1.36
N TYR A 53 -1.40 -11.55 -1.83
CA TYR A 53 -0.24 -12.17 -1.20
C TYR A 53 1.05 -11.38 -1.46
N VAL A 54 2.09 -11.74 -0.72
CA VAL A 54 3.40 -11.12 -0.80
C VAL A 54 4.45 -12.22 -0.89
N PHE A 55 5.54 -11.98 -1.62
CA PHE A 55 6.67 -12.89 -1.62
C PHE A 55 8.02 -12.18 -1.60
N TYR A 56 9.02 -12.85 -1.03
CA TYR A 56 10.39 -12.36 -1.00
C TYR A 56 11.16 -12.85 -2.22
N SER A 57 11.88 -11.94 -2.88
CA SER A 57 12.67 -12.21 -4.08
C SER A 57 14.11 -11.73 -3.88
N ALA A 58 15.08 -12.56 -4.26
CA ALA A 58 16.50 -12.21 -4.28
C ALA A 58 17.12 -12.50 -5.65
N THR A 59 18.17 -11.77 -6.03
CA THR A 59 18.86 -11.96 -7.32
C THR A 59 19.59 -13.29 -7.45
N LYS A 60 19.95 -13.93 -6.33
CA LYS A 60 20.66 -15.23 -6.26
C LYS A 60 22.00 -15.28 -7.00
N ASP A 61 22.67 -14.14 -7.11
CA ASP A 61 24.02 -14.02 -7.62
C ASP A 61 25.08 -14.25 -6.53
N ASN A 62 26.36 -14.14 -6.88
CA ASN A 62 27.48 -14.32 -5.96
C ASN A 62 27.49 -13.33 -4.79
N SER A 63 26.80 -12.19 -4.92
CA SER A 63 26.65 -11.20 -3.86
C SER A 63 25.51 -11.51 -2.88
N THR A 64 24.60 -12.42 -3.23
CA THR A 64 23.46 -12.81 -2.40
C THR A 64 23.90 -13.77 -1.29
N CYS A 65 23.74 -13.34 -0.03
CA CYS A 65 24.03 -14.14 1.15
C CYS A 65 23.03 -15.30 1.36
N ASP A 66 23.41 -16.30 2.16
CA ASP A 66 22.61 -17.50 2.40
C ASP A 66 21.22 -17.19 2.97
N VAL A 67 21.13 -16.24 3.91
CA VAL A 67 19.86 -15.83 4.52
C VAL A 67 18.87 -15.34 3.46
N CYS A 68 19.30 -14.42 2.60
CA CYS A 68 18.45 -13.90 1.53
C CYS A 68 18.13 -14.99 0.48
N ARG A 69 19.04 -15.94 0.27
CA ARG A 69 18.85 -17.06 -0.65
C ARG A 69 17.83 -18.08 -0.14
N GLU A 70 17.78 -18.30 1.16
CA GLU A 70 16.79 -19.18 1.82
C GLU A 70 15.39 -18.53 1.90
N LEU A 71 15.33 -17.20 1.99
CA LEU A 71 14.08 -16.46 1.97
C LEU A 71 13.49 -16.32 0.55
N ASP A 72 14.33 -16.41 -0.49
CA ASP A 72 13.89 -16.33 -1.87
C ASP A 72 12.75 -17.31 -2.19
N GLY A 73 11.67 -16.80 -2.76
CA GLY A 73 10.49 -17.59 -3.11
C GLY A 73 9.60 -17.97 -1.94
N LYS A 74 9.82 -17.45 -0.73
CA LYS A 74 8.83 -17.54 0.36
C LYS A 74 7.66 -16.62 0.08
N HIS A 75 6.46 -17.18 0.09
CA HIS A 75 5.18 -16.51 -0.08
C HIS A 75 4.44 -16.46 1.24
N PHE A 76 3.75 -15.37 1.53
CA PHE A 76 3.01 -15.18 2.77
C PHE A 76 1.81 -14.24 2.57
N LEU A 77 0.82 -14.36 3.46
CA LEU A 77 -0.32 -13.45 3.50
C LEU A 77 0.11 -12.07 4.00
N PRO A 78 -0.53 -10.97 3.53
CA PRO A 78 -0.17 -9.61 3.94
C PRO A 78 -0.32 -9.35 5.44
N ASN A 79 -1.28 -10.04 6.09
CA ASN A 79 -1.55 -9.90 7.52
C ASN A 79 -0.79 -10.92 8.39
N HIS A 80 0.10 -11.72 7.79
CA HIS A 80 0.88 -12.70 8.53
C HIS A 80 2.02 -12.01 9.28
N GLU A 81 2.31 -12.42 10.52
CA GLU A 81 3.34 -11.80 11.39
C GLU A 81 4.71 -11.67 10.70
N ILE A 82 5.01 -12.64 9.84
CA ILE A 82 6.27 -12.70 9.07
C ILE A 82 6.44 -11.47 8.15
N HIS A 83 5.35 -10.89 7.63
CA HIS A 83 5.39 -9.73 6.74
C HIS A 83 6.04 -8.52 7.41
N HIS A 84 5.78 -8.31 8.71
CA HIS A 84 6.38 -7.21 9.45
C HIS A 84 7.85 -7.43 9.78
N SER A 85 8.28 -8.70 9.88
CA SER A 85 9.65 -9.09 10.20
C SER A 85 10.57 -9.15 8.99
N ILE A 86 10.02 -9.44 7.79
CA ILE A 86 10.80 -9.59 6.56
C ILE A 86 10.75 -8.28 5.77
N LYS A 87 11.72 -7.40 6.03
CA LYS A 87 12.00 -6.21 5.22
C LYS A 87 13.29 -6.43 4.42
N PRO A 88 13.32 -6.19 3.10
CA PRO A 88 14.57 -6.24 2.35
C PRO A 88 15.45 -5.01 2.62
N PRO A 89 16.78 -5.17 2.77
CA PRO A 89 17.47 -6.42 3.05
C PRO A 89 17.11 -6.94 4.45
N HIS A 90 16.93 -8.27 4.59
CA HIS A 90 16.54 -8.89 5.85
C HIS A 90 17.44 -8.44 7.01
N SER A 91 16.90 -8.30 8.23
CA SER A 91 17.65 -7.79 9.39
C SER A 91 18.91 -8.61 9.71
N THR A 92 18.90 -9.90 9.37
CA THR A 92 20.04 -10.82 9.52
C THR A 92 20.85 -11.01 8.23
N CYS A 93 20.67 -10.12 7.23
CA CYS A 93 21.45 -10.14 5.99
C CYS A 93 22.94 -9.95 6.29
N LYS A 94 23.77 -10.89 5.81
CA LYS A 94 25.23 -10.86 6.03
C LYS A 94 25.96 -9.93 5.05
N ASN A 95 25.31 -9.51 3.98
CA ASN A 95 25.91 -8.64 2.96
C ASN A 95 24.92 -7.55 2.50
N PRO A 96 24.57 -6.58 3.37
CA PRO A 96 23.56 -5.57 3.04
C PRO A 96 23.98 -4.63 1.89
N ALA A 97 25.28 -4.44 1.67
CA ALA A 97 25.78 -3.60 0.58
C ALA A 97 25.75 -4.29 -0.80
N GLY A 98 25.75 -5.62 -0.83
CA GLY A 98 25.70 -6.41 -2.08
C GLY A 98 24.38 -7.13 -2.34
N CYS A 99 23.64 -7.52 -1.30
CA CYS A 99 22.38 -8.24 -1.45
C CYS A 99 21.31 -7.35 -2.08
N ARG A 100 20.76 -7.84 -3.20
CA ARG A 100 19.65 -7.20 -3.89
C ARG A 100 18.41 -8.06 -3.70
N CYS A 101 17.53 -7.60 -2.83
CA CYS A 101 16.31 -8.30 -2.47
C CYS A 101 15.13 -7.35 -2.50
N SER A 102 13.96 -7.87 -2.85
CA SER A 102 12.71 -7.11 -2.89
C SER A 102 11.58 -7.91 -2.26
N LEU A 103 10.59 -7.17 -1.79
CA LEU A 103 9.31 -7.70 -1.35
C LEU A 103 8.31 -7.38 -2.45
N VAL A 104 7.73 -8.41 -3.05
CA VAL A 104 6.81 -8.25 -4.16
C VAL A 104 5.39 -8.43 -3.64
N TYR A 105 4.58 -7.40 -3.82
CA TYR A 105 3.17 -7.37 -3.45
C TYR A 105 2.34 -7.71 -4.69
N VAL A 106 1.48 -8.72 -4.56
CA VAL A 106 0.60 -9.15 -5.65
C VAL A 106 -0.84 -8.85 -5.26
N THR A 107 -1.53 -8.16 -6.16
CA THR A 107 -2.91 -7.71 -5.99
C THR A 107 -3.91 -8.76 -6.48
N GLU A 108 -5.15 -8.67 -6.01
CA GLU A 108 -6.23 -9.64 -6.31
C GLU A 108 -6.66 -9.73 -7.79
N ASP A 109 -6.28 -8.77 -8.63
CA ASP A 109 -6.60 -8.77 -10.05
C ASP A 109 -5.65 -9.66 -10.89
N ASP A 110 -4.57 -10.16 -10.30
CA ASP A 110 -3.75 -11.19 -10.94
C ASP A 110 -4.53 -12.51 -11.02
N GLU A 111 -4.52 -13.15 -12.19
CA GLU A 111 -5.34 -14.34 -12.48
C GLU A 111 -5.14 -15.50 -11.50
N GLN A 112 -3.96 -15.60 -10.89
CA GLN A 112 -3.61 -16.68 -9.97
C GLN A 112 -3.66 -16.28 -8.50
N SER A 113 -3.82 -14.99 -8.21
CA SER A 113 -3.77 -14.43 -6.85
C SER A 113 -4.72 -15.14 -5.88
N GLN A 114 -6.00 -15.25 -6.23
CA GLN A 114 -7.02 -15.88 -5.39
C GLN A 114 -6.69 -17.35 -5.06
N LYS A 115 -6.16 -18.11 -6.03
CA LYS A 115 -5.76 -19.51 -5.81
C LYS A 115 -4.57 -19.58 -4.86
N ILE A 116 -3.57 -18.73 -5.07
CA ILE A 116 -2.37 -18.67 -4.23
C ILE A 116 -2.74 -18.27 -2.81
N GLU A 117 -3.62 -17.29 -2.63
CA GLU A 117 -4.10 -16.87 -1.32
C GLU A 117 -4.83 -17.98 -0.57
N LEU A 118 -5.70 -18.73 -1.25
CA LEU A 118 -6.37 -19.88 -0.66
C LEU A 118 -5.38 -20.97 -0.23
N ILE A 119 -4.37 -21.24 -1.05
CA ILE A 119 -3.29 -22.16 -0.69
C ILE A 119 -2.55 -21.62 0.54
N LEU A 120 -2.16 -20.34 0.56
CA LEU A 120 -1.48 -19.76 1.72
C LEU A 120 -2.32 -19.88 2.99
N LYS A 121 -3.62 -19.58 2.93
CA LYS A 121 -4.56 -19.77 4.06
C LYS A 121 -4.58 -21.23 4.54
N LYS A 122 -4.59 -22.21 3.62
CA LYS A 122 -4.55 -23.65 3.94
C LYS A 122 -3.27 -24.07 4.68
N TYR A 123 -2.15 -23.40 4.42
CA TYR A 123 -0.84 -23.71 5.02
C TYR A 123 -0.47 -22.77 6.18
N GLY A 124 -1.45 -22.09 6.80
CA GLY A 124 -1.22 -21.24 7.96
C GLY A 124 -0.62 -19.87 7.63
N GLY A 125 -0.71 -19.45 6.37
CA GLY A 125 -0.36 -18.10 5.92
C GLY A 125 1.03 -17.94 5.33
N THR A 126 1.82 -19.01 5.19
CA THR A 126 3.15 -18.99 4.56
C THR A 126 3.48 -20.30 3.84
N CYS A 127 4.11 -20.20 2.66
CA CYS A 127 4.55 -21.33 1.85
C CYS A 127 5.87 -21.03 1.13
N ASN A 128 6.68 -22.06 0.89
CA ASN A 128 7.79 -21.97 -0.06
C ASN A 128 7.27 -22.12 -1.50
N LYS A 129 7.99 -21.54 -2.48
CA LYS A 129 7.68 -21.63 -3.91
C LYS A 129 7.41 -23.06 -4.40
N SER A 130 8.23 -24.03 -3.98
CA SER A 130 8.07 -25.43 -4.39
C SER A 130 6.75 -26.06 -3.92
N THR A 131 6.32 -25.77 -2.70
CA THR A 131 5.02 -26.23 -2.16
C THR A 131 3.87 -25.57 -2.93
N LEU A 132 3.99 -24.27 -3.20
CA LEU A 132 2.98 -23.52 -3.95
C LEU A 132 2.82 -24.08 -5.38
N GLU A 133 3.92 -24.27 -6.10
CA GLU A 133 3.93 -24.83 -7.45
C GLU A 133 3.35 -26.24 -7.50
N LYS A 134 3.56 -27.05 -6.46
CA LYS A 134 2.98 -28.39 -6.37
C LYS A 134 1.47 -28.35 -6.22
N GLU A 135 0.94 -27.45 -5.39
CA GLU A 135 -0.50 -27.30 -5.18
C GLU A 135 -1.19 -26.66 -6.40
N LEU A 136 -0.52 -25.75 -7.13
CA LEU A 136 -1.06 -25.15 -8.35
C LEU A 136 -1.17 -26.13 -9.53
N LYS A 137 -0.40 -27.22 -9.51
CA LYS A 137 -0.44 -28.27 -10.54
C LYS A 137 -1.47 -29.37 -10.27
N ARG A 138 -2.06 -29.37 -9.07
CA ARG A 138 -3.02 -30.39 -8.62
C ARG A 138 -4.44 -30.03 -9.06
#